data_AF-X1U019-F1
#
_entry.id   AF-X1U019-F1
#
_cell.length_a   1.000
_cell.length_b   1.000
_cell.length_c   1.000
_cell.angle_alpha   90.00
_cell.angle_beta   90.00
_cell.angle_gamma   90.00
#
_symmetry.space_group_name_H-M   'P 1'
#
loop_
_entity.id
_entity.type
_entity.pdbx_description
1 polymer ?
#
loop_
_entity_poly.entity_id
_entity_poly.type
_entity_poly.pdbx_seq_one_letter_code
_entity_poly.pdbx_strand_id
1 'polypeptide(L)'
;SDIKFKTFGCGSAVSTSSMITEMAKGMTLDEAYKITRQNVADELDGLPPIKMHCSNLAADALKAAIDNYRLGTEPEIEIVTSCQLDVRIILGIDDFLGKGVYKEVPADLEEFREKRIIIVDSGDESLELALKLTEYTGRVIVVTSAKSVPGTVDLRRKLKHSDVKILQESELIEIKGELDEVEKIVIHDFDEDENYELFVDVVIVLDYRL
;
A
#
# COMPACT_ATOMS: atom_id res chain seq x y z
N SER A 1 29.25 -20.09 -10.23
CA SER A 1 28.62 -18.76 -10.32
C SER A 1 29.23 -17.86 -9.29
N ASP A 2 29.77 -16.73 -9.74
CA ASP A 2 30.58 -15.79 -8.94
C ASP A 2 29.71 -14.85 -8.08
N ILE A 3 28.48 -14.60 -8.52
CA ILE A 3 27.45 -13.85 -7.79
C ILE A 3 26.17 -14.70 -7.81
N LYS A 4 25.42 -14.70 -6.71
CA LYS A 4 24.16 -15.44 -6.57
C LYS A 4 23.11 -14.56 -5.92
N PHE A 5 21.88 -14.67 -6.38
CA PHE A 5 20.72 -14.00 -5.80
C PHE A 5 19.61 -15.01 -5.53
N LYS A 6 18.71 -14.65 -4.63
CA LYS A 6 17.44 -15.34 -4.40
C LYS A 6 16.36 -14.28 -4.33
N THR A 7 15.39 -14.37 -5.22
CA THR A 7 14.31 -13.38 -5.32
C THR A 7 12.97 -14.08 -5.48
N PHE A 8 11.93 -13.47 -4.93
CA PHE A 8 10.54 -13.90 -5.06
C PHE A 8 9.74 -12.69 -5.51
N GLY A 9 8.92 -12.84 -6.56
CA GLY A 9 8.11 -11.72 -7.04
C GLY A 9 7.73 -11.83 -8.50
N CYS A 10 7.23 -10.72 -9.04
CA CYS A 10 6.87 -10.60 -10.45
C CYS A 10 8.08 -10.72 -11.38
N GLY A 11 7.86 -10.99 -12.68
CA GLY A 11 8.93 -11.17 -13.66
C GLY A 11 9.92 -9.99 -13.73
N SER A 12 9.45 -8.76 -13.45
CA SER A 12 10.31 -7.58 -13.36
C SER A 12 11.32 -7.67 -12.21
N ALA A 13 10.92 -8.16 -11.04
CA ALA A 13 11.83 -8.34 -9.89
C ALA A 13 12.88 -9.43 -10.15
N VAL A 14 12.49 -10.51 -10.86
CA VAL A 14 13.43 -11.56 -11.27
C VAL A 14 14.44 -11.02 -12.29
N SER A 15 13.97 -10.23 -13.26
CA SER A 15 14.79 -9.67 -14.33
C SER A 15 15.80 -8.66 -13.80
N THR A 16 15.39 -7.75 -12.91
CA THR A 16 16.30 -6.76 -12.29
C THR A 16 17.31 -7.41 -11.35
N SER A 17 16.90 -8.43 -10.59
CA SER A 17 17.82 -9.20 -9.74
C SER A 17 18.84 -10.00 -10.56
N SER A 18 18.44 -10.49 -11.74
CA SER A 18 19.39 -11.14 -12.65
C SER A 18 20.35 -10.12 -13.25
N MET A 19 19.83 -9.00 -13.75
CA MET A 19 20.63 -7.97 -14.41
C MET A 19 21.70 -7.40 -13.48
N ILE A 20 21.34 -7.13 -12.23
CA ILE A 20 22.31 -6.56 -11.28
C ILE A 20 23.49 -7.50 -11.02
N THR A 21 23.28 -8.81 -11.07
CA THR A 21 24.39 -9.76 -10.92
C THR A 21 25.33 -9.75 -12.11
N GLU A 22 24.83 -9.51 -13.32
CA GLU A 22 25.66 -9.36 -14.50
C GLU A 22 26.41 -8.02 -14.47
N MET A 23 25.75 -6.93 -14.09
CA MET A 23 26.37 -5.60 -13.95
C MET A 23 27.49 -5.58 -12.90
N ALA A 24 27.25 -6.16 -11.72
CA ALA A 24 28.23 -6.15 -10.64
C ALA A 24 29.42 -7.11 -10.87
N LYS A 25 29.33 -8.00 -11.86
CA LYS A 25 30.35 -9.01 -12.10
C LYS A 25 31.65 -8.37 -12.60
N GLY A 26 32.74 -8.63 -11.88
CA GLY A 26 34.07 -8.08 -12.22
C GLY A 26 34.31 -6.65 -11.76
N MET A 27 33.30 -6.00 -11.15
CA MET A 27 33.46 -4.70 -10.49
C MET A 27 34.08 -4.87 -9.10
N THR A 28 34.76 -3.83 -8.63
CA THR A 28 35.12 -3.71 -7.21
C THR A 28 33.89 -3.41 -6.36
N LEU A 29 33.95 -3.65 -5.05
CA LEU A 29 32.84 -3.36 -4.14
C LEU A 29 32.44 -1.88 -4.18
N ASP A 30 33.39 -0.96 -4.33
CA ASP A 30 33.11 0.48 -4.39
C ASP A 30 32.43 0.90 -5.70
N GLU A 31 32.72 0.22 -6.80
CA GLU A 31 32.06 0.42 -8.09
C GLU A 31 30.65 -0.17 -8.08
N ALA A 32 30.51 -1.41 -7.59
CA ALA A 32 29.22 -2.07 -7.44
C ALA A 32 28.28 -1.26 -6.52
N TYR A 33 28.82 -0.61 -5.48
CA TYR A 33 28.05 0.27 -4.59
C TYR A 33 27.45 1.49 -5.29
N LYS A 34 28.02 1.93 -6.42
CA LYS A 34 27.53 3.08 -7.18
C LYS A 34 26.41 2.72 -8.15
N ILE A 35 26.13 1.43 -8.35
CA ILE A 35 25.01 1.00 -9.21
C ILE A 35 23.71 1.57 -8.63
N THR A 36 23.00 2.32 -9.47
CA THR A 36 21.72 2.93 -9.10
C THR A 36 20.56 2.17 -9.73
N ARG A 37 19.36 2.38 -9.17
CA ARG A 37 18.10 1.91 -9.74
C ARG A 37 17.97 2.30 -11.22
N GLN A 38 18.31 3.54 -11.56
CA GLN A 38 18.24 4.01 -12.95
C GLN A 38 19.16 3.20 -13.86
N ASN A 39 20.39 2.88 -13.43
CA ASN A 39 21.31 2.10 -14.24
C ASN A 39 20.78 0.68 -14.54
N VAL A 40 20.12 0.05 -13.56
CA VAL A 40 19.51 -1.28 -13.76
C VAL A 40 18.31 -1.20 -14.73
N ALA A 41 17.52 -0.13 -14.65
CA ALA A 41 16.41 0.09 -15.57
C ALA A 41 16.90 0.38 -17.00
N ASP A 42 17.94 1.22 -17.15
CA ASP A 42 18.53 1.56 -18.44
C ASP A 42 19.12 0.32 -19.12
N GLU A 43 19.78 -0.57 -18.37
CA GLU A 43 20.36 -1.81 -18.90
C GLU A 43 19.30 -2.83 -19.34
N LEU A 44 18.06 -2.69 -18.87
CA LEU A 44 16.92 -3.50 -19.28
C LEU A 44 16.13 -2.89 -20.44
N ASP A 45 16.67 -1.88 -21.14
CA ASP A 45 15.98 -1.07 -22.15
C ASP A 45 14.73 -0.34 -21.60
N GLY A 46 14.73 -0.08 -20.30
CA GLY A 46 13.65 0.56 -19.56
C GLY A 46 12.68 -0.44 -18.91
N LEU A 47 11.92 0.06 -17.94
CA LEU A 47 10.81 -0.65 -17.32
C LEU A 47 9.54 0.19 -17.48
N PRO A 48 8.34 -0.45 -17.53
CA PRO A 48 7.09 0.28 -17.49
C PRO A 48 7.07 1.26 -16.30
N PRO A 49 6.57 2.50 -16.46
CA PRO A 49 6.62 3.54 -15.42
C PRO A 49 6.11 3.06 -14.05
N ILE A 50 4.97 2.34 -14.05
CA ILE A 50 4.33 1.70 -12.88
C ILE A 50 5.21 0.65 -12.16
N LYS A 51 6.34 0.25 -12.74
CA LYS A 51 7.28 -0.75 -12.21
C LYS A 51 8.65 -0.18 -11.90
N MET A 52 8.90 1.10 -12.17
CA MET A 52 10.17 1.76 -11.89
C MET A 52 10.46 1.88 -10.39
N HIS A 53 9.43 2.12 -9.56
CA HIS A 53 9.58 2.22 -8.12
C HIS A 53 9.71 0.84 -7.44
N CYS A 54 8.84 -0.11 -7.80
CA CYS A 54 8.71 -1.40 -7.10
C CYS A 54 9.62 -2.52 -7.63
N SER A 55 10.08 -2.47 -8.88
CA SER A 55 10.90 -3.56 -9.47
C SER A 55 12.40 -3.37 -9.29
N ASN A 56 12.83 -2.27 -8.68
CA ASN A 56 14.23 -1.84 -8.67
C ASN A 56 14.92 -1.98 -7.31
N LEU A 57 14.33 -2.75 -6.40
CA LEU A 57 14.87 -3.12 -5.08
C LEU A 57 16.21 -3.89 -5.17
N ALA A 58 16.52 -4.47 -6.33
CA ALA A 58 17.77 -5.20 -6.56
C ALA A 58 19.01 -4.33 -6.29
N ALA A 59 18.99 -3.04 -6.67
CA ALA A 59 20.10 -2.10 -6.44
C ALA A 59 20.37 -1.86 -4.96
N ASP A 60 19.30 -1.73 -4.18
CA ASP A 60 19.42 -1.49 -2.74
C ASP A 60 19.84 -2.78 -2.02
N ALA A 61 19.33 -3.93 -2.46
CA ALA A 61 19.75 -5.23 -1.95
C ALA A 61 21.25 -5.48 -2.18
N LEU A 62 21.81 -5.09 -3.33
CA LEU A 62 23.25 -5.18 -3.58
C LEU A 62 24.05 -4.29 -2.64
N LYS A 63 23.63 -3.04 -2.43
CA LYS A 63 24.30 -2.11 -1.50
C LYS A 63 24.28 -2.66 -0.07
N ALA A 64 23.11 -3.12 0.38
CA ALA A 64 22.95 -3.74 1.69
C ALA A 64 23.84 -4.99 1.85
N ALA A 65 23.98 -5.82 0.81
CA ALA A 65 24.87 -6.97 0.83
C ALA A 65 26.36 -6.55 0.94
N ILE A 66 26.77 -5.50 0.24
CA ILE A 66 28.12 -4.94 0.32
C ILE A 66 28.39 -4.36 1.72
N ASP A 67 27.43 -3.63 2.28
CA ASP A 67 27.55 -3.04 3.62
C ASP A 67 27.65 -4.12 4.70
N ASN A 68 26.83 -5.18 4.63
CA ASN A 68 26.96 -6.34 5.51
C ASN A 68 28.34 -7.01 5.40
N TYR A 69 28.84 -7.19 4.16
CA TYR A 69 30.17 -7.75 3.95
C TYR A 69 31.28 -6.90 4.60
N ARG A 70 31.18 -5.56 4.51
CA ARG A 70 32.14 -4.63 5.12
C ARG A 70 32.08 -4.62 6.64
N LEU A 71 30.87 -4.75 7.20
CA LEU A 71 30.66 -4.77 8.66
C LEU A 71 31.03 -6.12 9.30
N GLY A 72 31.24 -7.16 8.50
CA GLY A 72 31.52 -8.51 8.99
C GLY A 72 30.34 -9.14 9.72
N THR A 73 29.14 -8.60 9.50
CA THR A 73 27.89 -9.11 10.06
C THR A 73 27.32 -10.18 9.14
N GLU A 74 26.80 -11.26 9.71
CA GLU A 74 25.92 -12.13 8.94
C GLU A 74 24.70 -11.30 8.52
N PRO A 75 24.19 -11.48 7.29
CA PRO A 75 23.03 -10.73 6.86
C PRO A 75 21.87 -11.07 7.79
N GLU A 76 21.50 -10.13 8.66
CA GLU A 76 20.14 -10.08 9.15
C GLU A 76 19.28 -9.88 7.91
N ILE A 77 18.68 -10.98 7.46
CA ILE A 77 17.68 -10.92 6.41
C ILE A 77 16.48 -10.23 7.07
N GLU A 78 16.48 -8.90 7.05
CA GLU A 78 15.21 -8.19 7.03
C GLU A 78 14.56 -8.59 5.72
N ILE A 79 13.70 -9.59 5.85
CA ILE A 79 12.77 -9.97 4.83
C ILE A 79 11.88 -8.74 4.64
N VAL A 80 12.25 -7.83 3.73
CA VAL A 80 11.31 -6.90 3.13
C VAL A 80 10.50 -7.70 2.12
N THR A 81 9.77 -8.68 2.63
CA THR A 81 8.61 -9.17 1.89
C THR A 81 7.62 -8.02 1.98
N SER A 82 7.07 -7.63 0.85
CA SER A 82 5.86 -6.82 0.79
C SER A 82 4.64 -7.57 1.36
N CYS A 83 4.82 -8.35 2.44
CA CYS A 83 3.86 -9.20 3.13
C CYS A 83 4.51 -9.87 4.37
N GLN A 84 3.91 -9.64 5.54
CA GLN A 84 4.05 -10.31 6.87
C GLN A 84 5.00 -9.62 7.87
N LEU A 85 4.55 -8.78 8.80
CA LEU A 85 3.20 -8.36 9.19
C LEU A 85 2.84 -7.04 8.51
N ASP A 86 1.66 -6.96 7.87
CA ASP A 86 1.10 -5.69 7.42
C ASP A 86 0.67 -4.88 8.65
N VAL A 87 1.63 -4.34 9.40
CA VAL A 87 1.35 -3.14 10.18
C VAL A 87 1.14 -2.06 9.14
N ARG A 88 -0.12 -1.91 8.67
CA ARG A 88 -0.56 -0.75 7.92
C ARG A 88 -0.39 0.45 8.84
N ILE A 89 0.80 1.07 8.83
CA ILE A 89 1.07 2.26 9.62
C ILE A 89 0.35 3.41 8.92
N ILE A 90 -0.93 3.57 9.27
CA ILE A 90 -1.72 4.73 8.87
C ILE A 90 -1.30 5.86 9.81
N LEU A 91 -0.63 6.86 9.26
CA LEU A 91 -0.24 8.05 10.03
C LEU A 91 -1.49 8.80 10.50
N GLY A 92 -1.51 9.25 11.75
CA GLY A 92 -2.62 10.01 12.33
C GLY A 92 -3.79 9.18 12.86
N ILE A 93 -3.78 7.84 12.73
CA ILE A 93 -4.91 7.01 13.17
C ILE A 93 -5.24 7.17 14.66
N ASP A 94 -4.20 7.24 15.51
CA ASP A 94 -4.37 7.34 16.96
C ASP A 94 -4.68 8.77 17.42
N ASP A 95 -4.27 9.79 16.65
CA ASP A 95 -4.53 11.20 16.94
C ASP A 95 -6.02 11.55 16.79
N PHE A 96 -6.68 10.91 15.82
CA PHE A 96 -8.09 11.15 15.47
C PHE A 96 -9.04 10.03 15.94
N LEU A 97 -8.55 9.08 16.75
CA LEU A 97 -9.36 7.97 17.27
C LEU A 97 -10.52 8.49 18.14
N GLY A 98 -11.76 8.15 17.76
CA GLY A 98 -12.98 8.64 18.41
C GLY A 98 -13.35 10.08 18.06
N LYS A 99 -12.61 10.73 17.16
CA LYS A 99 -12.85 12.11 16.68
C LYS A 99 -13.00 12.19 15.16
N GLY A 100 -13.52 11.11 14.58
CA GLY A 100 -13.63 10.94 13.13
C GLY A 100 -12.98 9.64 12.64
N VAL A 101 -12.08 9.02 13.43
CA VAL A 101 -11.56 7.68 13.15
C VAL A 101 -12.20 6.65 14.07
N TYR A 102 -12.70 5.57 13.48
CA TYR A 102 -13.37 4.47 14.20
C TYR A 102 -12.73 3.14 13.82
N LYS A 103 -12.34 2.35 14.82
CA LYS A 103 -11.79 0.98 14.62
C LYS A 103 -12.88 -0.10 14.70
N GLU A 104 -14.10 0.29 15.09
CA GLU A 104 -15.26 -0.58 15.23
C GLU A 104 -16.48 0.14 14.68
N VAL A 105 -17.53 -0.62 14.35
CA VAL A 105 -18.79 -0.06 13.85
C VAL A 105 -19.52 0.68 14.98
N PRO A 106 -19.79 1.99 14.83
CA PRO A 106 -20.47 2.77 15.86
C PRO A 106 -21.93 2.31 16.03
N ALA A 107 -22.42 2.32 17.27
CA ALA A 107 -23.75 1.82 17.59
C ALA A 107 -24.89 2.69 17.04
N ASP A 108 -24.64 4.00 16.90
CA ASP A 108 -25.56 4.96 16.33
C ASP A 108 -25.05 5.42 14.96
N LEU A 109 -25.73 5.01 13.88
CA LEU A 109 -25.36 5.40 12.52
C LEU A 109 -25.93 6.77 12.12
N GLU A 110 -26.84 7.32 12.93
CA GLU A 110 -27.50 8.60 12.67
C GLU A 110 -26.49 9.76 12.69
N GLU A 111 -25.40 9.63 13.45
CA GLU A 111 -24.32 10.61 13.54
C GLU A 111 -23.51 10.80 12.25
N PHE A 112 -23.72 9.91 11.27
CA PHE A 112 -23.05 9.96 9.96
C PHE A 112 -23.86 10.61 8.85
N ARG A 113 -25.06 11.12 9.19
CA ARG A 113 -25.91 11.83 8.23
C ARG A 113 -25.15 13.00 7.62
N GLU A 114 -25.20 13.11 6.29
CA GLU A 114 -24.52 14.13 5.46
C GLU A 114 -22.97 14.14 5.52
N LYS A 115 -22.35 13.24 6.28
CA LYS A 115 -20.89 13.11 6.36
C LYS A 115 -20.33 12.30 5.17
N ARG A 116 -19.10 12.64 4.79
CA ARG A 116 -18.27 11.88 3.84
C ARG A 116 -17.55 10.81 4.61
N ILE A 117 -17.94 9.57 4.37
CA ILE A 117 -17.42 8.41 5.09
C ILE A 117 -16.50 7.65 4.15
N ILE A 118 -15.33 7.30 4.68
CA ILE A 118 -14.47 6.30 4.07
C ILE A 118 -14.37 5.07 4.94
N ILE A 119 -14.43 3.90 4.31
CA ILE A 119 -14.26 2.60 4.95
C ILE A 119 -12.98 1.99 4.40
N VAL A 120 -12.03 1.74 5.28
CA VAL A 120 -10.74 1.12 4.98
C VAL A 120 -10.82 -0.32 5.45
N ASP A 121 -11.35 -1.14 4.56
CA ASP A 121 -11.34 -2.60 4.55
C ASP A 121 -12.34 -3.04 3.49
N SER A 122 -12.25 -4.31 3.12
CA SER A 122 -12.96 -4.89 2.02
C SER A 122 -13.45 -6.31 2.37
N GLY A 123 -13.41 -6.68 3.66
CA GLY A 123 -14.18 -7.82 4.17
C GLY A 123 -15.68 -7.66 3.92
N ASP A 124 -16.41 -8.78 3.99
CA ASP A 124 -17.87 -8.78 3.82
C ASP A 124 -18.56 -7.82 4.81
N GLU A 125 -18.05 -7.71 6.04
CA GLU A 125 -18.57 -6.80 7.08
C GLU A 125 -18.47 -5.32 6.66
N SER A 126 -17.33 -4.92 6.09
CA SER A 126 -17.10 -3.57 5.58
C SER A 126 -18.04 -3.22 4.43
N LEU A 127 -18.30 -4.18 3.54
CA LEU A 127 -19.22 -3.99 2.41
C LEU A 127 -20.68 -3.93 2.87
N GLU A 128 -21.06 -4.74 3.85
CA GLU A 128 -22.39 -4.66 4.47
C GLU A 128 -22.60 -3.33 5.19
N LEU A 129 -21.60 -2.85 5.92
CA LEU A 129 -21.64 -1.53 6.56
C LEU A 129 -21.78 -0.42 5.53
N ALA A 130 -21.00 -0.48 4.45
CA ALA A 130 -21.08 0.50 3.37
C ALA A 130 -22.49 0.61 2.80
N LEU A 131 -23.15 -0.53 2.56
CA LEU A 131 -24.53 -0.56 2.09
C LEU A 131 -25.50 0.02 3.12
N LYS A 132 -25.37 -0.30 4.41
CA LYS A 132 -26.22 0.28 5.46
C LYS A 132 -26.06 1.80 5.56
N LEU A 133 -24.84 2.30 5.45
CA LEU A 133 -24.54 3.73 5.51
C LEU A 133 -25.15 4.52 4.34
N THR A 134 -25.44 3.87 3.20
CA THR A 134 -26.15 4.55 2.09
C THR A 134 -27.56 5.01 2.44
N GLU A 135 -28.18 4.44 3.49
CA GLU A 135 -29.49 4.90 3.99
C GLU A 135 -29.39 6.24 4.73
N TYR A 136 -28.21 6.59 5.23
CA TYR A 136 -27.95 7.79 6.04
C TYR A 136 -27.18 8.88 5.29
N THR A 137 -26.25 8.49 4.42
CA THR A 137 -25.43 9.40 3.61
C THR A 137 -25.23 8.86 2.19
N GLY A 138 -25.27 9.74 1.19
CA GLY A 138 -24.95 9.41 -0.20
C GLY A 138 -23.46 9.46 -0.52
N ARG A 139 -22.59 9.61 0.49
CA ARG A 139 -21.15 9.86 0.31
C ARG A 139 -20.32 8.79 1.03
N VAL A 140 -20.48 7.55 0.60
CA VAL A 140 -19.76 6.40 1.13
C VAL A 140 -18.71 5.94 0.13
N ILE A 141 -17.45 5.90 0.55
CA ILE A 141 -16.32 5.40 -0.22
C ILE A 141 -15.72 4.20 0.50
N VAL A 142 -15.47 3.10 -0.21
CA VAL A 142 -14.74 1.95 0.30
C VAL A 142 -13.37 1.93 -0.36
N VAL A 143 -12.31 1.81 0.42
CA VAL A 143 -10.92 1.69 -0.06
C VAL A 143 -10.46 0.25 0.15
N THR A 144 -9.92 -0.35 -0.91
CA THR A 144 -9.35 -1.69 -0.87
C THR A 144 -8.06 -1.76 -1.65
N SER A 145 -7.07 -2.44 -1.08
CA SER A 145 -5.84 -2.81 -1.80
C SER A 145 -6.06 -3.95 -2.80
N ALA A 146 -7.23 -4.60 -2.79
CA ALA A 146 -7.53 -5.72 -3.67
C ALA A 146 -7.81 -5.26 -5.11
N LYS A 147 -7.32 -6.03 -6.09
CA LYS A 147 -7.55 -5.81 -7.53
C LYS A 147 -9.00 -5.97 -7.96
N SER A 148 -9.78 -6.73 -7.20
CA SER A 148 -11.20 -6.97 -7.46
C SER A 148 -11.99 -6.64 -6.22
N VAL A 149 -13.19 -6.07 -6.38
CA VAL A 149 -14.13 -5.88 -5.27
C VAL A 149 -14.26 -7.22 -4.54
N PRO A 150 -13.85 -7.27 -3.27
CA PRO A 150 -13.92 -8.49 -2.49
C PRO A 150 -15.38 -8.76 -2.06
N GLY A 151 -15.57 -9.91 -1.43
CA GLY A 151 -16.85 -10.34 -0.91
C GLY A 151 -17.73 -11.14 -1.87
N THR A 152 -18.87 -11.58 -1.33
CA THR A 152 -19.77 -12.51 -2.01
C THR A 152 -20.35 -11.97 -3.33
N VAL A 153 -20.77 -12.87 -4.22
CA VAL A 153 -21.39 -12.49 -5.51
C VAL A 153 -22.62 -11.59 -5.31
N ASP A 154 -23.39 -11.84 -4.26
CA ASP A 154 -24.61 -11.09 -3.96
C ASP A 154 -24.29 -9.68 -3.42
N LEU A 155 -23.31 -9.54 -2.53
CA LEU A 155 -22.86 -8.22 -2.05
C LEU A 155 -22.34 -7.36 -3.20
N ARG A 156 -21.52 -7.94 -4.07
CA ARG A 156 -21.01 -7.22 -5.26
C ARG A 156 -22.12 -6.79 -6.21
N ARG A 157 -23.17 -7.60 -6.36
CA ARG A 157 -24.35 -7.21 -7.14
C ARG A 157 -25.07 -6.02 -6.51
N LYS A 158 -25.27 -6.03 -5.18
CA LYS A 158 -25.90 -4.92 -4.46
C LYS A 158 -25.08 -3.64 -4.57
N LEU A 159 -23.77 -3.72 -4.39
CA LEU A 159 -22.85 -2.58 -4.51
C LEU A 159 -22.85 -1.96 -5.91
N LYS A 160 -22.96 -2.78 -6.97
CA LYS A 160 -23.10 -2.26 -8.35
C LYS A 160 -24.37 -1.44 -8.59
N HIS A 161 -25.38 -1.60 -7.74
CA HIS A 161 -26.67 -0.89 -7.85
C HIS A 161 -26.84 0.16 -6.74
N SER A 162 -25.82 0.37 -5.90
CA SER A 162 -25.82 1.38 -4.85
C SER A 162 -24.92 2.56 -5.24
N ASP A 163 -25.03 3.64 -4.47
CA ASP A 163 -24.20 4.84 -4.63
C ASP A 163 -22.83 4.71 -3.93
N VAL A 164 -22.46 3.51 -3.47
CA VAL A 164 -21.16 3.27 -2.83
C VAL A 164 -20.06 3.32 -3.89
N LYS A 165 -19.10 4.23 -3.71
CA LYS A 165 -17.90 4.27 -4.55
C LYS A 165 -16.85 3.32 -3.98
N ILE A 166 -16.21 2.52 -4.82
CA ILE A 166 -15.14 1.62 -4.41
C ILE A 166 -13.85 2.05 -5.10
N LEU A 167 -12.83 2.36 -4.31
CA LEU A 167 -11.47 2.63 -4.73
C LEU A 167 -10.68 1.33 -4.59
N GLN A 168 -10.40 0.70 -5.72
CA GLN A 168 -9.65 -0.53 -5.81
C GLN A 168 -8.18 -0.21 -6.01
N GLU A 169 -7.31 -1.16 -5.67
CA GLU A 169 -5.86 -0.96 -5.79
C GLU A 169 -5.45 0.37 -5.14
N SER A 170 -6.01 0.67 -3.97
CA SER A 170 -5.77 1.92 -3.24
C SER A 170 -5.53 1.63 -1.76
N GLU A 171 -4.68 2.43 -1.12
CA GLU A 171 -4.37 2.30 0.31
C GLU A 171 -4.39 3.65 1.02
N LEU A 172 -4.90 3.68 2.25
CA LEU A 172 -4.85 4.84 3.12
C LEU A 172 -3.46 4.94 3.73
N ILE A 173 -2.79 6.07 3.53
CA ILE A 173 -1.44 6.34 4.04
C ILE A 173 -1.47 7.21 5.30
N GLU A 174 -2.27 8.27 5.27
CA GLU A 174 -2.28 9.30 6.31
C GLU A 174 -3.67 9.89 6.49
N ILE A 175 -4.02 10.18 7.74
CA ILE A 175 -5.22 10.92 8.13
C ILE A 175 -4.76 12.29 8.62
N LYS A 176 -5.35 13.34 8.07
CA LYS A 176 -5.04 14.73 8.39
C LYS A 176 -6.31 15.46 8.83
N GLY A 177 -6.10 16.44 9.68
CA GLY A 177 -7.20 17.20 10.25
C GLY A 177 -6.70 18.39 11.05
N GLU A 178 -7.63 19.29 11.37
CA GLU A 178 -7.40 20.44 12.24
C GLU A 178 -8.30 20.31 13.47
N LEU A 179 -7.90 20.94 14.59
CA LEU A 179 -8.73 21.05 15.78
C LEU A 179 -9.33 19.72 16.27
N ASP A 180 -8.53 18.66 16.23
CA ASP A 180 -8.92 17.30 16.64
C ASP A 180 -9.97 16.61 15.75
N GLU A 181 -10.38 17.17 14.62
CA GLU A 181 -11.36 16.55 13.70
C GLU A 181 -10.69 16.13 12.39
N VAL A 182 -11.13 15.01 11.81
CA VAL A 182 -10.66 14.57 10.49
C VAL A 182 -11.21 15.51 9.41
N GLU A 183 -10.34 16.01 8.55
CA GLU A 183 -10.74 16.84 7.40
C GLU A 183 -10.41 16.17 6.06
N LYS A 184 -9.31 15.43 6.02
CA LYS A 184 -8.79 14.83 4.80
C LYS A 184 -7.92 13.61 5.07
N ILE A 185 -7.72 12.83 4.02
CA ILE A 185 -6.88 11.65 4.02
C ILE A 185 -5.97 11.68 2.81
N VAL A 186 -4.84 10.98 2.91
CA VAL A 186 -3.93 10.72 1.80
C VAL A 186 -4.10 9.28 1.38
N ILE A 187 -4.52 9.07 0.13
CA ILE A 187 -4.63 7.75 -0.48
C ILE A 187 -3.48 7.60 -1.48
N HIS A 188 -2.88 6.42 -1.49
CA HIS A 188 -1.97 5.98 -2.53
C HIS A 188 -2.72 5.08 -3.51
N ASP A 189 -2.65 5.41 -4.80
CA ASP A 189 -3.18 4.61 -5.90
C ASP A 189 -2.08 3.69 -6.43
N PHE A 190 -2.28 2.38 -6.40
CA PHE A 190 -1.32 1.41 -6.91
C PHE A 190 -1.35 1.26 -8.44
N ASP A 191 -2.41 1.72 -9.12
CA ASP A 191 -2.50 1.71 -10.59
C ASP A 191 -1.74 2.91 -11.18
N GLU A 192 -1.93 4.09 -10.59
CA GLU A 192 -1.26 5.32 -11.04
C GLU A 192 0.11 5.55 -10.37
N ASP A 193 0.43 4.85 -9.27
CA ASP A 193 1.62 5.06 -8.42
C ASP A 193 1.71 6.51 -7.90
N GLU A 194 0.55 7.11 -7.61
CA GLU A 194 0.40 8.50 -7.19
C GLU A 194 -0.34 8.62 -5.86
N ASN A 195 -0.06 9.70 -5.14
CA ASN A 195 -0.74 10.05 -3.90
C ASN A 195 -1.70 11.21 -4.15
N TYR A 196 -2.93 11.09 -3.67
CA TYR A 196 -3.90 12.18 -3.71
C TYR A 196 -4.63 12.37 -2.39
N GLU A 197 -5.09 13.59 -2.16
CA GLU A 197 -5.85 13.94 -0.97
C GLU A 197 -7.36 13.83 -1.24
N LEU A 198 -8.10 13.17 -0.34
CA LEU A 198 -9.55 13.21 -0.32
C LEU A 198 -10.04 13.88 0.95
N PHE A 199 -11.00 14.78 0.80
CA PHE A 199 -11.67 15.36 1.95
C PHE A 199 -12.73 14.40 2.47
N VAL A 200 -12.62 14.01 3.73
CA VAL A 200 -13.52 13.08 4.41
C VAL A 200 -13.77 13.59 5.82
N ASP A 201 -14.94 13.28 6.35
CA ASP A 201 -15.31 13.68 7.71
C ASP A 201 -15.15 12.49 8.68
N VAL A 202 -15.22 11.26 8.15
CA VAL A 202 -15.17 10.02 8.94
C VAL A 202 -14.36 8.94 8.22
N VAL A 203 -13.50 8.26 8.96
CA VAL A 203 -12.69 7.11 8.53
C VAL A 203 -13.01 5.93 9.43
N ILE A 204 -13.50 4.84 8.85
CA ILE A 204 -13.79 3.59 9.55
C ILE A 204 -12.78 2.54 9.10
N VAL A 205 -11.98 2.00 10.03
CA VAL A 205 -10.92 1.03 9.75
C VAL A 205 -11.28 -0.29 10.44
N LEU A 206 -11.68 -1.30 9.66
CA LEU A 206 -12.19 -2.57 10.22
C LEU A 206 -11.18 -3.72 10.20
N ASP A 207 -10.11 -3.63 9.40
CA ASP A 207 -9.08 -4.68 9.26
C ASP A 207 -7.79 -4.36 10.03
N TYR A 208 -7.90 -3.77 11.22
CA TYR A 208 -6.73 -3.55 12.08
C TYR A 208 -6.58 -4.73 13.05
N ARG A 209 -5.96 -5.82 12.56
CA ARG A 209 -5.47 -6.87 13.45
C ARG A 209 -4.23 -6.35 14.18
N LEU A 210 -4.38 -6.07 15.49
CA LEU A 210 -3.28 -5.81 16.43
C LEU A 210 -2.42 -7.06 16.66
#